data_AF-A0AAU1IS40-F1
#
_entry.id   AF-A0AAU1IS40-F1
#
_cell.length_a   1.000
_cell.length_b   1.000
_cell.length_c   1.000
_cell.angle_alpha   90.00
_cell.angle_beta   90.00
_cell.angle_gamma   90.00
#
_symmetry.space_group_name_H-M   'P 1'
#
loop_
_entity.id
_entity.type
_entity.pdbx_description
1 polymer ?
#
loop_
_entity_poly.entity_id
_entity_poly.type
_entity_poly.pdbx_seq_one_letter_code
_entity_poly.pdbx_strand_id
1 'polypeptide(L)' 'MAQKPQDYHLAEPPAEPFAEPGCPDCLSLSVTSENARSRGDYSAGSDANVVLRRHRAEAHAA' A
#
# COMPACT_ATOMS: atom_id res chain seq x y z
N MET A 1 -27.06 -20.95 -5.94
CA MET A 1 -26.02 -20.82 -6.99
C MET A 1 -24.71 -21.32 -6.38
N ALA A 2 -24.15 -22.44 -6.85
CA ALA A 2 -22.84 -22.90 -6.40
C ALA A 2 -21.78 -22.36 -7.36
N GLN A 3 -20.78 -21.65 -6.85
CA GLN A 3 -19.67 -21.16 -7.65
C GLN A 3 -18.82 -22.35 -8.10
N LYS A 4 -18.56 -22.47 -9.41
CA LYS A 4 -17.68 -23.51 -9.96
C LYS A 4 -16.21 -23.13 -9.67
N PRO A 5 -15.33 -24.09 -9.32
CA PRO A 5 -13.91 -23.82 -9.20
C PRO A 5 -13.40 -23.33 -10.56
N GLN A 6 -12.79 -22.15 -10.59
CA GLN A 6 -12.04 -21.67 -11.73
C GLN A 6 -10.55 -21.86 -11.39
N ASP A 7 -9.70 -22.07 -12.39
CA ASP A 7 -8.24 -22.19 -12.25
C ASP A 7 -7.59 -20.85 -11.85
N TYR A 8 -7.98 -20.32 -10.70
CA TYR A 8 -7.40 -19.13 -10.11
C TYR A 8 -6.04 -19.48 -9.49
N HIS A 9 -4.98 -19.00 -10.09
CA HIS A 9 -3.66 -19.04 -9.48
C HIS A 9 -3.57 -17.94 -8.41
N LEU A 10 -3.30 -18.34 -7.17
CA LEU A 10 -2.94 -17.41 -6.11
C LEU A 10 -1.53 -16.88 -6.40
N ALA A 11 -1.39 -15.56 -6.49
CA ALA A 11 -0.12 -14.88 -6.58
C ALA A 11 0.11 -14.07 -5.30
N GLU A 12 1.37 -13.94 -4.90
CA GLU A 12 1.73 -13.07 -3.79
C GLU A 12 1.43 -11.61 -4.16
N PRO A 13 0.78 -10.84 -3.26
CA PRO A 13 0.54 -9.43 -3.53
C PRO A 13 1.87 -8.66 -3.66
N PRO A 14 1.89 -7.55 -4.41
CA PRO A 14 3.05 -6.69 -4.48
C PRO A 14 3.49 -6.23 -3.09
N ALA A 15 4.80 -6.08 -2.91
CA ALA A 15 5.38 -5.52 -1.69
C ALA A 15 4.77 -4.16 -1.37
N GLU A 16 4.72 -3.85 -0.07
CA GLU A 16 4.21 -2.57 0.39
C GLU A 16 5.09 -1.41 -0.09
N PRO A 17 4.49 -0.24 -0.40
CA PRO A 17 5.25 0.91 -0.83
C PRO A 17 6.06 1.50 0.32
N PHE A 18 7.31 1.86 0.04
CA PHE A 18 8.19 2.56 0.99
C PHE A 18 8.32 4.04 0.63
N ALA A 19 8.85 4.86 1.54
CA ALA A 19 9.14 6.25 1.24
C ALA A 19 10.31 6.37 0.24
N GLU A 20 10.20 7.29 -0.72
CA GLU A 20 11.36 7.73 -1.53
C GLU A 20 12.34 8.53 -0.66
N PRO A 21 13.65 8.24 -0.69
CA PRO A 21 14.64 8.99 0.07
C PRO A 21 14.58 10.50 -0.21
N GLY A 22 14.47 11.29 0.87
CA GLY A 22 14.42 12.75 0.78
C GLY A 22 13.06 13.35 0.44
N CYS A 23 12.02 12.53 0.23
CA CYS A 23 10.67 13.03 0.02
C CYS A 23 9.87 13.06 1.35
N PRO A 24 9.54 14.26 1.90
CA PRO A 24 8.84 14.37 3.18
C PRO A 24 7.39 13.85 3.11
N ASP A 25 6.71 14.00 1.96
CA ASP A 25 5.35 13.51 1.78
C ASP A 25 5.29 11.97 1.81
N CYS A 26 6.21 11.34 1.09
CA CYS A 26 6.44 9.90 1.16
C CYS A 26 6.65 9.41 2.59
N LEU A 27 7.53 10.08 3.35
CA LEU A 27 7.80 9.74 4.74
C LEU A 27 6.55 9.86 5.61
N SER A 28 5.79 10.95 5.47
CA SER A 28 4.55 11.18 6.23
C SER A 28 3.51 10.09 5.96
N LEU A 29 3.36 9.66 4.70
CA LEU A 29 2.43 8.59 4.33
C LEU A 29 2.89 7.23 4.87
N SER A 30 4.19 6.91 4.79
CA SER A 30 4.74 5.69 5.38
C SER A 30 4.55 5.65 6.90
N VAL A 31 4.81 6.76 7.61
CA VAL A 31 4.58 6.85 9.06
C VAL A 31 3.11 6.69 9.41
N THR A 32 2.20 7.27 8.62
CA THR A 32 0.75 7.11 8.81
C THR A 32 0.33 5.64 8.69
N SER A 33 0.85 4.95 7.68
CA SER A 33 0.61 3.53 7.43
C SER A 33 1.06 2.65 8.61
N GLU A 34 2.29 2.85 9.08
CA GLU A 34 2.86 2.10 10.21
C GLU A 34 2.13 2.38 11.53
N ASN A 35 1.76 3.64 11.79
CA ASN A 35 0.98 4.00 12.98
C ASN A 35 -0.41 3.37 12.97
N ALA A 36 -1.07 3.28 11.81
CA ALA A 36 -2.35 2.61 11.66
C ALA A 36 -2.21 1.10 11.96
N ARG A 37 -1.20 0.44 11.39
CA ARG A 37 -0.90 -0.98 11.70
C ARG A 37 -0.62 -1.22 13.17
N SER A 38 0.17 -0.34 13.81
CA SER A 38 0.49 -0.43 15.23
C SER A 38 -0.77 -0.39 16.13
N ARG A 39 -1.82 0.29 15.67
CA ARG A 39 -3.11 0.39 16.35
C ARG A 39 -4.11 -0.70 15.97
N GLY A 40 -3.71 -1.63 15.08
CA GLY A 40 -4.58 -2.68 14.53
C GLY A 40 -5.55 -2.19 13.46
N ASP A 41 -5.41 -0.96 12.97
CA ASP A 41 -6.24 -0.39 11.90
C ASP A 41 -5.62 -0.69 10.52
N TYR A 42 -5.77 -1.95 10.09
CA TYR A 42 -5.26 -2.41 8.80
C TYR A 42 -5.98 -1.78 7.59
N SER A 43 -7.22 -1.31 7.78
CA SER A 43 -7.94 -0.59 6.73
C SER A 43 -7.25 0.74 6.43
N ALA A 44 -7.01 1.55 7.47
CA ALA A 44 -6.32 2.83 7.32
C ALA A 44 -4.87 2.65 6.84
N GLY A 45 -4.18 1.59 7.28
CA GLY A 45 -2.84 1.25 6.77
C GLY A 45 -2.82 0.94 5.27
N SER A 46 -3.82 0.21 4.79
CA SER A 46 -4.00 -0.07 3.35
C SER A 46 -4.28 1.21 2.56
N ASP A 47 -5.18 2.07 3.05
CA ASP A 47 -5.51 3.34 2.40
C ASP A 47 -4.28 4.26 2.30
N ALA A 48 -3.49 4.37 3.37
CA ALA A 48 -2.25 5.13 3.37
C ALA A 48 -1.25 4.60 2.31
N ASN A 49 -1.19 3.27 2.15
CA ASN A 49 -0.36 2.64 1.12
C ASN A 49 -0.86 2.94 -0.30
N VAL A 50 -2.18 2.98 -0.54
CA VAL A 50 -2.73 3.37 -1.84
C VAL A 50 -2.33 4.81 -2.18
N VAL A 51 -2.45 5.73 -1.23
CA VAL A 51 -2.04 7.14 -1.42
C VAL A 51 -0.54 7.25 -1.67
N LEU A 52 0.29 6.47 -0.96
CA LEU A 52 1.74 6.46 -1.17
C LEU A 52 2.13 5.96 -2.57
N ARG A 53 1.50 4.90 -3.08
CA ARG A 53 1.73 4.43 -4.46
C ARG A 53 1.39 5.51 -5.48
N ARG A 54 0.26 6.18 -5.28
CA ARG A 54 -0.18 7.26 -6.16
C ARG A 54 0.83 8.41 -6.15
N HIS A 55 1.24 8.88 -4.98
CA HIS A 55 2.25 9.94 -4.87
C HIS A 55 3.57 9.52 -5.55
N ARG A 56 4.02 8.28 -5.35
CA ARG A 56 5.22 7.76 -6.03
C ARG A 56 5.11 7.78 -7.55
N ALA A 57 3.95 7.38 -8.08
CA ALA A 57 3.72 7.41 -9.52
C ALA A 57 3.64 8.85 -10.08
N GLU A 58 3.13 9.81 -9.31
CA GLU A 58 2.96 11.19 -9.75
C GLU A 58 4.24 12.04 -9.59
N ALA A 59 4.99 11.85 -8.51
CA ALA A 59 6.13 12.70 -8.15
C ALA A 59 7.50 12.07 -8.45
N HIS A 60 7.58 10.73 -8.53
CA HIS A 60 8.85 9.99 -8.60
C HIS A 60 8.91 9.00 -9.78
N ALA A 61 7.97 9.06 -10.72
CA ALA A 61 8.06 8.30 -11.97
C ALA A 61 9.20 8.89 -12.82
N ALA A 62 10.35 8.21 -12.81
CA ALA A 62 11.43 8.40 -13.76
C ALA A 62 11.14 7.66 -15.07
#